data_AF-A0A4S2KFP3-F1
#
_entry.id   AF-A0A4S2KFP3-F1
#
_cell.length_a   1.000
_cell.length_b   1.000
_cell.length_c   1.000
_cell.angle_alpha   90.00
_cell.angle_beta   90.00
_cell.angle_gamma   90.00
#
_symmetry.space_group_name_H-M   'P 1'
#
loop_
_entity.id
_entity.type
_entity.pdbx_description
1 polymer ?
#
loop_
_entity_poly.entity_id
_entity_poly.type
_entity_poly.pdbx_seq_one_letter_code
_entity_poly.pdbx_strand_id
1 'polypeptide(L)'
;MTEEIDDSLYSRQRCVLGDVAMRKLSRSKVFLCGLDAVGVEIAKNLVLGGIEELTIQDNARCTVADMGVQFFIRQADVDSGRTRAEASLPHLVALNPYVRVSLETNDVTSIAAPLASEVNLQLLKPLWNPDEEKTTRVECLIVTQCSLHAATLLNIFCRKHSIRFIYTNVYGVLGNLFCDFGPQFNVVDPDGEPPKEFFIGHVGKLNSTQLLIKVFGDGRHYLETGNVIQFRALEGMTELNGQVFPVQVISPSELLIYTVTEDLSGYTGGGIACQVIQPQMQSFVSLSCVSRFFVASID
;
A
#
# COMPACT_ATOMS: atom_id res chain seq x y z
N MET A 1 10.00 23.98 4.03
CA MET A 1 9.24 23.63 5.25
C MET A 1 9.75 22.28 5.69
N THR A 2 10.13 22.16 6.95
CA THR A 2 10.74 20.94 7.50
C THR A 2 9.82 19.74 7.28
N GLU A 3 10.37 18.65 6.74
CA GLU A 3 9.72 17.35 6.48
C GLU A 3 9.42 16.58 7.79
N GLU A 4 9.03 17.30 8.83
CA GLU A 4 8.78 16.72 10.14
C GLU A 4 7.32 16.31 10.24
N ILE A 5 7.11 15.04 10.62
CA ILE A 5 5.78 14.50 10.88
C ILE A 5 5.28 15.14 12.18
N ASP A 6 4.07 15.72 12.13
CA ASP A 6 3.44 16.30 13.32
C ASP A 6 3.05 15.19 14.31
N ASP A 7 3.92 14.97 15.29
CA ASP A 7 3.75 13.92 16.29
C ASP A 7 2.52 14.16 17.18
N SER A 8 2.06 15.42 17.34
CA SER A 8 0.87 15.74 18.11
C SER A 8 -0.42 15.20 17.48
N LEU A 9 -0.42 15.06 16.14
CA LEU A 9 -1.53 14.51 15.37
C LEU A 9 -1.34 13.03 15.07
N TYR A 10 -0.12 12.61 14.68
CA TYR A 10 0.13 11.28 14.10
C TYR A 10 0.83 10.28 15.01
N SER A 11 1.10 10.59 16.28
CA SER A 11 1.86 9.70 17.21
C SER A 11 1.46 8.22 17.13
N ARG A 12 0.16 7.90 17.17
CA ARG A 12 -0.32 6.51 17.12
C ARG A 12 -0.20 5.88 15.74
N GLN A 13 -0.42 6.66 14.68
CA GLN A 13 -0.28 6.20 13.30
C GLN A 13 1.20 5.94 12.95
N ARG A 14 2.10 6.78 13.47
CA ARG A 14 3.55 6.66 13.32
C ARG A 14 4.09 5.34 13.86
N CYS A 15 3.55 4.84 14.97
CA CYS A 15 3.90 3.54 15.52
C CYS A 15 3.51 2.35 14.62
N VAL A 16 2.52 2.53 13.75
CA VAL A 16 2.03 1.47 12.84
C VAL A 16 2.74 1.53 11.48
N LEU A 17 2.87 2.73 10.91
CA LEU A 17 3.41 2.89 9.55
C LEU A 17 4.91 3.17 9.50
N GLY A 18 5.44 3.80 10.56
CA GLY A 18 6.81 4.32 10.58
C GLY A 18 7.03 5.55 9.68
N ASP A 19 8.15 6.22 9.92
CA ASP A 19 8.43 7.53 9.31
C ASP A 19 8.56 7.47 7.79
N VAL A 20 9.15 6.39 7.26
CA VAL A 20 9.40 6.25 5.82
C VAL A 20 8.08 6.16 5.05
N ALA A 21 7.14 5.34 5.53
CA ALA A 21 5.84 5.19 4.90
C ALA A 21 5.01 6.48 5.04
N MET A 22 5.00 7.10 6.22
CA MET A 22 4.28 8.36 6.45
C MET A 22 4.80 9.51 5.57
N ARG A 23 6.12 9.65 5.38
CA ARG A 23 6.67 10.66 4.47
C ARG A 23 6.25 10.41 3.02
N LYS A 24 6.24 9.15 2.57
CA LYS A 24 5.72 8.81 1.23
C LYS A 24 4.23 9.15 1.13
N LEU A 25 3.44 8.79 2.14
CA LEU A 25 2.01 9.04 2.19
C LEU A 25 1.70 10.55 2.09
N SER A 26 2.44 11.40 2.82
CA SER A 26 2.29 12.86 2.80
C SER A 26 2.57 13.56 1.46
N ARG A 27 3.08 12.81 0.47
CA ARG A 27 3.35 13.27 -0.90
C ARG A 27 2.46 12.59 -1.93
N SER A 28 1.54 11.74 -1.48
CA SER A 28 0.62 11.02 -2.35
C SER A 28 -0.61 11.87 -2.65
N LYS A 29 -0.98 11.91 -3.91
CA LYS A 29 -2.18 12.51 -4.47
C LYS A 29 -3.10 11.40 -4.94
N VAL A 30 -4.32 11.41 -4.45
CA VAL A 30 -5.31 10.37 -4.72
C VAL A 30 -6.53 10.98 -5.37
N PHE A 31 -7.00 10.34 -6.45
CA PHE A 31 -8.28 10.67 -7.07
C PHE A 31 -9.32 9.62 -6.66
N LEU A 32 -10.44 10.05 -6.10
CA LEU A 32 -11.55 9.20 -5.68
C LEU A 32 -12.82 9.54 -6.45
N CYS A 33 -13.30 8.59 -7.25
CA CYS A 33 -14.58 8.69 -7.95
C CYS A 33 -15.65 7.93 -7.16
N GLY A 34 -16.74 8.62 -6.83
CA GLY A 34 -17.83 8.12 -6.00
C GLY A 34 -17.64 8.44 -4.53
N LEU A 35 -18.62 9.14 -3.95
CA LEU A 35 -18.77 9.44 -2.53
C LEU A 35 -20.10 8.91 -1.99
N ASP A 36 -20.38 7.66 -2.35
CA ASP A 36 -21.41 6.84 -1.71
C ASP A 36 -20.96 6.37 -0.31
N ALA A 37 -21.64 5.36 0.23
CA ALA A 37 -21.35 4.82 1.56
C ALA A 37 -19.88 4.40 1.74
N VAL A 38 -19.32 3.69 0.76
CA VAL A 38 -17.91 3.25 0.81
C VAL A 38 -16.96 4.37 0.42
N GLY A 39 -17.33 5.20 -0.56
CA GLY A 39 -16.52 6.33 -1.00
C GLY A 39 -16.25 7.33 0.12
N VAL A 40 -17.26 7.71 0.91
CA VAL A 40 -17.07 8.66 2.01
C VAL A 40 -16.17 8.12 3.12
N GLU A 41 -16.22 6.81 3.41
CA GLU A 41 -15.34 6.15 4.36
C GLU A 41 -13.89 6.12 3.88
N ILE A 42 -13.67 5.80 2.59
CA ILE A 42 -12.35 5.87 1.96
C ILE A 42 -11.81 7.29 2.06
N ALA A 43 -12.60 8.29 1.65
CA ALA A 43 -12.20 9.70 1.70
C ALA A 43 -11.81 10.14 3.11
N LYS A 44 -12.63 9.83 4.12
CA LYS A 44 -12.37 10.14 5.52
C LYS A 44 -11.05 9.51 5.99
N ASN A 45 -10.83 8.23 5.71
CA ASN A 45 -9.61 7.53 6.13
C ASN A 45 -8.35 8.04 5.40
N LEU A 46 -8.44 8.40 4.12
CA LEU A 46 -7.33 9.00 3.37
C LEU A 46 -6.94 10.38 3.92
N VAL A 47 -7.93 11.22 4.20
CA VAL A 47 -7.69 12.55 4.77
C VAL A 47 -7.11 12.45 6.18
N LEU A 48 -7.68 11.60 7.05
CA LEU A 48 -7.12 11.37 8.38
C LEU A 48 -5.73 10.72 8.32
N GLY A 49 -5.48 9.90 7.31
CA GLY A 49 -4.19 9.26 7.07
C GLY A 49 -3.07 10.23 6.69
N GLY A 50 -3.39 11.46 6.26
CA GLY A 50 -2.41 12.50 5.97
C GLY A 50 -1.73 12.33 4.61
N ILE A 51 -2.51 12.11 3.55
CA ILE A 51 -2.02 12.24 2.17
C ILE A 51 -1.77 13.70 1.78
N GLU A 52 -1.10 13.96 0.65
CA GLU A 52 -0.89 15.33 0.17
C GLU A 52 -2.21 15.96 -0.32
N GLU A 53 -2.92 15.24 -1.18
CA GLU A 53 -4.10 15.75 -1.86
C GLU A 53 -5.12 14.65 -2.14
N LEU A 54 -6.38 14.93 -1.85
CA LEU A 54 -7.53 14.13 -2.26
C LEU A 54 -8.38 14.93 -3.25
N THR A 55 -8.46 14.47 -4.49
CA THR A 55 -9.46 14.96 -5.44
C THR A 55 -10.67 14.05 -5.37
N ILE A 56 -11.85 14.60 -5.07
CA ILE A 56 -13.12 13.86 -5.02
C ILE A 56 -13.99 14.22 -6.23
N GLN A 57 -14.64 13.21 -6.81
CA GLN A 57 -15.55 13.38 -7.94
C GLN A 57 -16.81 12.54 -7.69
N ASP A 58 -17.95 13.20 -7.57
CA ASP A 58 -19.26 12.55 -7.54
C ASP A 58 -20.35 13.57 -7.86
N ASN A 59 -20.88 13.47 -9.08
CA ASN A 59 -21.90 14.39 -9.59
C ASN A 59 -23.33 13.96 -9.23
N ALA A 60 -23.52 12.84 -8.54
CA ALA A 60 -24.85 12.42 -8.11
C ALA A 60 -25.39 13.43 -7.08
N ARG A 61 -26.67 13.83 -7.24
CA ARG A 61 -27.34 14.69 -6.27
C ARG A 61 -27.58 13.94 -4.97
N CYS A 62 -27.45 14.65 -3.85
CA CYS A 62 -27.82 14.13 -2.55
C CYS A 62 -29.30 13.72 -2.52
N THR A 63 -29.57 12.53 -2.00
CA THR A 63 -30.93 12.02 -1.76
C THR A 63 -31.13 11.73 -0.28
N VAL A 64 -32.40 11.57 0.14
CA VAL A 64 -32.74 11.15 1.51
C VAL A 64 -32.16 9.78 1.84
N ALA A 65 -32.04 8.88 0.84
CA ALA A 65 -31.42 7.58 1.03
C ALA A 65 -29.93 7.69 1.38
N ASP A 66 -29.21 8.64 0.78
CA ASP A 66 -27.78 8.81 1.07
C ASP A 66 -27.55 9.21 2.54
N MET A 67 -28.46 9.96 3.17
CA MET A 67 -28.35 10.32 4.60
C MET A 67 -28.29 9.11 5.54
N GLY A 68 -28.80 7.95 5.11
CA GLY A 68 -28.75 6.72 5.89
C GLY A 68 -27.40 6.00 5.86
N VAL A 69 -26.55 6.31 4.87
CA VAL A 69 -25.31 5.55 4.61
C VAL A 69 -24.07 6.45 4.41
N GLN A 70 -24.27 7.76 4.28
CA GLN A 70 -23.24 8.75 4.00
C GLN A 70 -23.32 9.83 5.08
N PHE A 71 -22.41 9.77 6.05
CA PHE A 71 -22.49 10.52 7.31
C PHE A 71 -22.18 12.03 7.19
N PHE A 72 -21.81 12.54 6.03
CA PHE A 72 -21.66 13.97 5.75
C PHE A 72 -22.91 14.63 5.15
N ILE A 73 -23.77 13.87 4.47
CA ILE A 73 -24.95 14.44 3.83
C ILE A 73 -25.98 14.86 4.89
N ARG A 74 -26.57 16.05 4.72
CA ARG A 74 -27.64 16.59 5.56
C ARG A 74 -28.89 16.86 4.72
N GLN A 75 -30.03 17.00 5.40
CA GLN A 75 -31.30 17.35 4.75
C GLN A 75 -31.17 18.63 3.91
N ALA A 76 -30.45 19.63 4.40
CA ALA A 76 -30.21 20.88 3.66
C ALA A 76 -29.46 20.69 2.32
N ASP A 77 -28.59 19.68 2.21
CA ASP A 77 -27.89 19.37 0.96
C ASP A 77 -28.83 18.74 -0.07
N VAL A 78 -29.77 17.90 0.39
CA VAL A 78 -30.84 17.33 -0.43
C VAL A 78 -31.77 18.46 -0.92
N ASP A 79 -32.21 19.33 0.00
CA ASP A 79 -33.15 20.41 -0.30
C ASP A 79 -32.55 21.45 -1.26
N SER A 80 -31.25 21.72 -1.14
CA SER A 80 -30.52 22.62 -2.05
C SER A 80 -30.04 21.94 -3.34
N GLY A 81 -30.21 20.62 -3.46
CA GLY A 81 -29.86 19.84 -4.64
C GLY A 81 -28.36 19.72 -4.89
N ARG A 82 -27.52 19.86 -3.86
CA ARG A 82 -26.05 19.72 -3.97
C ARG A 82 -25.67 18.31 -4.43
N THR A 83 -24.51 18.18 -5.07
CA THR A 83 -23.93 16.87 -5.35
C THR A 83 -23.32 16.27 -4.08
N ARG A 84 -23.14 14.95 -4.05
CA ARG A 84 -22.49 14.26 -2.92
C ARG A 84 -21.06 14.75 -2.69
N ALA A 85 -20.34 15.07 -3.77
CA ALA A 85 -19.00 15.66 -3.67
C ALA A 85 -19.04 17.08 -3.07
N GLU A 86 -19.93 17.94 -3.57
CA GLU A 86 -20.11 19.29 -3.03
C GLU A 86 -20.46 19.26 -1.55
N ALA A 87 -21.43 18.44 -1.14
CA ALA A 87 -21.87 18.30 0.24
C ALA A 87 -20.74 17.82 1.17
N SER A 88 -19.88 16.92 0.70
CA SER A 88 -18.81 16.31 1.50
C SER A 88 -17.56 17.17 1.64
N LEU A 89 -17.26 18.03 0.66
CA LEU A 89 -16.05 18.86 0.63
C LEU A 89 -15.75 19.61 1.93
N PRO A 90 -16.67 20.42 2.50
CA PRO A 90 -16.36 21.19 3.71
C PRO A 90 -16.06 20.30 4.92
N HIS A 91 -16.68 19.12 4.99
CA HIS A 91 -16.43 18.17 6.07
C HIS A 91 -15.06 17.50 5.95
N LEU A 92 -14.69 17.09 4.74
CA LEU A 92 -13.38 16.48 4.46
C LEU A 92 -12.24 17.48 4.72
N VAL A 93 -12.36 18.71 4.25
CA VAL A 93 -11.36 19.77 4.51
C VAL A 93 -11.17 20.01 6.02
N ALA A 94 -12.25 19.91 6.80
CA ALA A 94 -12.19 20.12 8.25
C ALA A 94 -11.51 18.96 9.01
N LEU A 95 -11.38 17.76 8.43
CA LEU A 95 -10.79 16.60 9.12
C LEU A 95 -9.29 16.76 9.33
N ASN A 96 -8.56 17.36 8.39
CA ASN A 96 -7.11 17.45 8.45
C ASN A 96 -6.57 18.69 7.70
N PRO A 97 -5.99 19.69 8.39
CA PRO A 97 -5.51 20.90 7.75
C PRO A 97 -4.28 20.69 6.85
N TYR A 98 -3.60 19.54 6.95
CA TYR A 98 -2.44 19.22 6.13
C TYR A 98 -2.80 18.63 4.77
N VAL A 99 -4.05 18.17 4.58
CA VAL A 99 -4.48 17.51 3.34
C VAL A 99 -5.28 18.49 2.50
N ARG A 100 -4.88 18.67 1.24
CA ARG A 100 -5.69 19.45 0.29
C ARG A 100 -6.82 18.59 -0.22
N VAL A 101 -8.06 19.07 -0.16
CA VAL A 101 -9.21 18.39 -0.74
C VAL A 101 -9.81 19.27 -1.83
N SER A 102 -9.96 18.71 -3.03
CA SER A 102 -10.44 19.43 -4.22
C SER A 102 -11.59 18.69 -4.91
N LEU A 103 -12.46 19.44 -5.59
CA LEU A 103 -13.54 18.89 -6.40
C LEU A 103 -13.08 18.72 -7.84
N GLU A 104 -13.48 17.61 -8.47
CA GLU A 104 -13.48 17.46 -9.92
C GLU A 104 -14.92 17.23 -10.40
N THR A 105 -15.30 17.92 -11.46
CA THR A 105 -16.66 17.84 -12.05
C THR A 105 -16.71 16.94 -13.28
N ASN A 106 -15.57 16.70 -13.94
CA ASN A 106 -15.48 15.78 -15.06
C ASN A 106 -15.60 14.34 -14.54
N ASP A 107 -16.66 13.65 -14.96
CA ASP A 107 -16.90 12.27 -14.57
C ASP A 107 -16.02 11.32 -15.40
N VAL A 108 -14.89 10.90 -14.84
CA VAL A 108 -13.98 9.94 -15.47
C VAL A 108 -14.63 8.57 -15.67
N THR A 109 -15.72 8.25 -14.95
CA THR A 109 -16.43 6.97 -15.10
C THR A 109 -17.32 6.93 -16.35
N SER A 110 -17.57 8.08 -16.98
CA SER A 110 -18.23 8.21 -18.29
C SER A 110 -17.33 7.81 -19.47
N ILE A 111 -16.14 7.26 -19.21
CA ILE A 111 -15.21 6.77 -20.22
C ILE A 111 -15.84 5.68 -21.11
N ALA A 112 -15.57 5.74 -22.41
CA ALA A 112 -16.06 4.77 -23.38
C ALA A 112 -14.97 4.29 -24.34
N ALA A 113 -15.15 3.14 -24.98
CA ALA A 113 -14.25 2.69 -26.04
C ALA A 113 -14.54 3.46 -27.36
N PRO A 114 -13.51 3.82 -28.14
CA PRO A 114 -12.07 3.58 -27.92
C PRO A 114 -11.43 4.58 -26.94
N LEU A 115 -10.46 4.11 -26.14
CA LEU A 115 -9.74 4.94 -25.14
C LEU A 115 -9.08 6.19 -25.74
N ALA A 116 -8.62 6.12 -27.00
CA ALA A 116 -7.94 7.22 -27.68
C ALA A 116 -8.88 8.34 -28.18
N SER A 117 -10.19 8.28 -27.90
CA SER A 117 -11.11 9.34 -28.29
C SER A 117 -10.75 10.67 -27.61
N GLU A 118 -10.91 11.78 -28.33
CA GLU A 118 -10.65 13.13 -27.80
C GLU A 118 -11.46 13.40 -26.53
N VAL A 119 -12.71 12.91 -26.46
CA VAL A 119 -13.57 13.02 -25.28
C VAL A 119 -12.91 12.37 -24.06
N ASN A 120 -12.38 11.15 -24.20
CA ASN A 120 -11.69 10.49 -23.09
C ASN A 120 -10.40 11.22 -22.72
N LEU A 121 -9.65 11.74 -23.69
CA LEU A 121 -8.44 12.50 -23.40
C LEU A 121 -8.76 13.72 -22.54
N GLN A 122 -9.86 14.41 -22.79
CA GLN A 122 -10.33 15.53 -21.97
C GLN A 122 -10.79 15.07 -20.58
N LEU A 123 -11.57 13.99 -20.50
CA LEU A 123 -12.04 13.43 -19.22
C LEU A 123 -10.88 13.03 -18.30
N LEU A 124 -9.79 12.49 -18.87
CA LEU A 124 -8.67 11.92 -18.10
C LEU A 124 -7.56 12.93 -17.76
N LYS A 125 -7.65 14.18 -18.25
CA LYS A 125 -6.71 15.27 -17.91
C LYS A 125 -6.48 15.48 -16.41
N PRO A 126 -7.47 15.30 -15.52
CA PRO A 126 -7.25 15.42 -14.08
C PRO A 126 -6.29 14.35 -13.53
N LEU A 127 -6.20 13.19 -14.19
CA LEU A 127 -5.34 12.08 -13.76
C LEU A 127 -3.91 12.18 -14.31
N TRP A 128 -3.75 12.80 -15.48
CA TRP A 128 -2.52 12.72 -16.27
C TRP A 128 -2.28 13.96 -17.14
N ASN A 129 -1.02 14.33 -17.34
CA ASN A 129 -0.64 15.46 -18.19
C ASN A 129 -0.43 15.03 -19.66
N PRO A 130 -1.24 15.49 -20.62
CA PRO A 130 -1.06 15.16 -22.02
C PRO A 130 0.19 15.77 -22.66
N ASP A 131 0.64 16.92 -22.16
CA ASP A 131 1.81 17.62 -22.71
C ASP A 131 3.13 16.98 -22.26
N GLU A 132 3.10 16.24 -21.15
CA GLU A 132 4.23 15.50 -20.61
C GLU A 132 3.81 14.05 -20.38
N GLU A 133 3.95 13.21 -21.41
CA GLU A 133 3.32 11.88 -21.48
C GLU A 133 3.63 10.94 -20.28
N LYS A 134 4.65 11.26 -19.50
CA LYS A 134 5.12 10.50 -18.33
C LYS A 134 4.79 11.12 -16.96
N THR A 135 4.17 12.31 -16.92
CA THR A 135 3.87 13.01 -15.67
C THR A 135 2.41 12.76 -15.28
N THR A 136 2.19 11.87 -14.30
CA THR A 136 0.87 11.68 -13.68
C THR A 136 0.59 12.82 -12.72
N ARG A 137 -0.69 13.19 -12.57
CA ARG A 137 -1.12 14.18 -11.56
C ARG A 137 -1.44 13.51 -10.22
N VAL A 138 -1.69 12.20 -10.27
CA VAL A 138 -2.08 11.37 -9.13
C VAL A 138 -1.30 10.07 -9.13
N GLU A 139 -1.02 9.54 -7.93
CA GLU A 139 -0.37 8.25 -7.74
C GLU A 139 -1.40 7.12 -7.73
N CYS A 140 -2.64 7.40 -7.30
CA CYS A 140 -3.70 6.40 -7.19
C CYS A 140 -5.06 6.92 -7.66
N LEU A 141 -5.74 6.12 -8.48
CA LEU A 141 -7.15 6.26 -8.81
C LEU A 141 -7.94 5.19 -8.06
N ILE A 142 -8.92 5.65 -7.26
CA ILE A 142 -9.90 4.80 -6.58
C ILE A 142 -11.25 5.07 -7.21
N VAL A 143 -11.96 4.01 -7.61
CA VAL A 143 -13.30 4.12 -8.20
C VAL A 143 -14.30 3.27 -7.43
N THR A 144 -15.41 3.90 -7.09
CA THR A 144 -16.59 3.25 -6.50
C THR A 144 -17.81 3.49 -7.37
N GLN A 145 -18.82 2.61 -7.22
CA GLN A 145 -20.10 2.66 -7.93
C GLN A 145 -20.01 2.75 -9.46
N CYS A 146 -18.92 2.29 -10.06
CA CYS A 146 -18.76 2.30 -11.51
C CYS A 146 -19.02 0.93 -12.11
N SER A 147 -19.42 0.90 -13.39
CA SER A 147 -19.61 -0.35 -14.11
C SER A 147 -18.27 -1.07 -14.29
N LEU A 148 -18.30 -2.42 -14.30
CA LEU A 148 -17.09 -3.21 -14.57
C LEU A 148 -16.43 -2.84 -15.91
N HIS A 149 -17.23 -2.44 -16.90
CA HIS A 149 -16.73 -1.98 -18.19
C HIS A 149 -15.91 -0.70 -18.06
N ALA A 150 -16.46 0.35 -17.43
CA ALA A 150 -15.75 1.61 -17.19
C ALA A 150 -14.50 1.39 -16.32
N ALA A 151 -14.63 0.61 -15.23
CA ALA A 151 -13.51 0.22 -14.38
C ALA A 151 -12.38 -0.45 -15.18
N THR A 152 -12.72 -1.33 -16.12
CA THR A 152 -11.73 -2.02 -16.97
C THR A 152 -11.01 -1.04 -17.89
N LEU A 153 -11.71 -0.09 -18.49
CA LEU A 153 -11.12 0.95 -19.34
C LEU A 153 -10.18 1.87 -18.54
N LEU A 154 -10.62 2.31 -17.36
CA LEU A 154 -9.79 3.10 -16.44
C LEU A 154 -8.56 2.34 -15.96
N ASN A 155 -8.70 1.05 -15.65
CA ASN A 155 -7.58 0.22 -15.25
C ASN A 155 -6.53 0.08 -16.36
N ILE A 156 -6.95 -0.15 -17.61
CA ILE A 156 -6.05 -0.19 -18.78
C ILE A 156 -5.29 1.13 -18.91
N PHE A 157 -6.01 2.26 -18.78
CA PHE A 157 -5.39 3.58 -18.81
C PHE A 157 -4.38 3.77 -17.66
N CYS A 158 -4.77 3.45 -16.42
CA CYS A 158 -3.92 3.58 -15.24
C CYS A 158 -2.64 2.76 -15.38
N ARG A 159 -2.73 1.52 -15.87
CA ARG A 159 -1.55 0.69 -16.15
C ARG A 159 -0.60 1.32 -17.15
N LYS A 160 -1.11 1.88 -18.25
CA LYS A 160 -0.29 2.53 -19.27
C LYS A 160 0.51 3.70 -18.67
N HIS A 161 -0.08 4.43 -17.74
CA HIS A 161 0.50 5.62 -17.13
C HIS A 161 1.11 5.38 -15.73
N SER A 162 1.25 4.12 -15.29
CA SER A 162 1.79 3.76 -13.97
C SER A 162 1.01 4.35 -12.77
N ILE A 163 -0.28 4.63 -12.95
CA ILE A 163 -1.19 5.04 -11.87
C ILE A 163 -1.68 3.78 -11.16
N ARG A 164 -1.64 3.75 -9.83
CA ARG A 164 -2.19 2.64 -9.03
C ARG A 164 -3.71 2.69 -9.10
N PHE A 165 -4.36 1.55 -9.18
CA PHE A 165 -5.79 1.47 -9.38
C PHE A 165 -6.46 0.61 -8.29
N ILE A 166 -7.56 1.12 -7.73
CA ILE A 166 -8.42 0.40 -6.79
C ILE A 166 -9.86 0.53 -7.27
N TYR A 167 -10.58 -0.59 -7.33
CA TYR A 167 -11.99 -0.64 -7.68
C TYR A 167 -12.76 -1.39 -6.59
N THR A 168 -13.83 -0.78 -6.08
CA THR A 168 -14.67 -1.38 -5.04
C THR A 168 -16.10 -0.87 -5.11
N ASN A 169 -17.04 -1.79 -5.05
CA ASN A 169 -18.47 -1.51 -4.96
C ASN A 169 -19.06 -2.26 -3.77
N VAL A 170 -20.09 -1.68 -3.16
CA VAL A 170 -20.89 -2.31 -2.11
C VAL A 170 -22.35 -2.38 -2.57
N TYR A 171 -22.93 -3.57 -2.48
CA TYR A 171 -24.31 -3.90 -2.86
C TYR A 171 -25.00 -4.59 -1.67
N GLY A 172 -25.60 -3.80 -0.78
CA GLY A 172 -26.19 -4.31 0.45
C GLY A 172 -25.15 -4.99 1.33
N VAL A 173 -25.29 -6.30 1.55
CA VAL A 173 -24.33 -7.11 2.34
C VAL A 173 -23.16 -7.67 1.53
N LEU A 174 -23.19 -7.49 0.21
CA LEU A 174 -22.13 -7.95 -0.69
C LEU A 174 -21.23 -6.77 -1.06
N GLY A 175 -19.98 -7.06 -1.38
CA GLY A 175 -19.06 -6.07 -1.92
C GLY A 175 -17.93 -6.75 -2.68
N ASN A 176 -17.20 -5.95 -3.44
CA ASN A 176 -15.97 -6.39 -4.09
C ASN A 176 -14.83 -5.44 -3.78
N LEU A 177 -13.60 -5.94 -3.92
CA LEU A 177 -12.39 -5.13 -3.88
C LEU A 177 -11.42 -5.70 -4.91
N PHE A 178 -10.89 -4.83 -5.75
CA PHE A 178 -9.87 -5.14 -6.72
C PHE A 178 -8.75 -4.09 -6.61
N CYS A 179 -7.51 -4.56 -6.56
CA CYS A 179 -6.32 -3.72 -6.51
C CYS A 179 -5.41 -4.08 -7.67
N ASP A 180 -4.86 -3.06 -8.33
CA ASP A 180 -3.86 -3.20 -9.37
C ASP A 180 -2.82 -2.08 -9.24
N PHE A 181 -1.65 -2.46 -8.74
CA PHE A 181 -0.52 -1.52 -8.57
C PHE A 181 0.55 -1.66 -9.65
N GLY A 182 0.19 -2.31 -10.77
CA GLY A 182 1.07 -2.52 -11.91
C GLY A 182 1.86 -3.84 -11.86
N PRO A 183 2.67 -4.12 -12.91
CA PRO A 183 3.43 -5.36 -13.02
C PRO A 183 4.67 -5.40 -12.11
N GLN A 184 5.08 -4.26 -11.56
CA GLN A 184 6.23 -4.15 -10.67
C GLN A 184 5.92 -3.21 -9.51
N PHE A 185 5.55 -3.79 -8.37
CA PHE A 185 5.26 -3.07 -7.15
C PHE A 185 6.21 -3.53 -6.04
N ASN A 186 7.06 -2.60 -5.57
CA ASN A 186 8.04 -2.89 -4.54
C ASN A 186 7.42 -2.76 -3.14
N VAL A 187 7.19 -3.89 -2.49
CA VAL A 187 6.77 -3.98 -1.09
C VAL A 187 8.00 -4.00 -0.21
N VAL A 188 8.27 -2.88 0.47
CA VAL A 188 9.48 -2.73 1.31
C VAL A 188 9.35 -3.49 2.62
N ASP A 189 8.14 -3.54 3.16
CA ASP A 189 7.80 -4.20 4.42
C ASP A 189 6.50 -4.99 4.22
N PRO A 190 6.55 -6.33 4.14
CA PRO A 190 5.39 -7.16 3.80
C PRO A 190 4.35 -7.31 4.92
N ASP A 191 4.77 -7.25 6.19
CA ASP A 191 3.91 -7.56 7.35
C ASP A 191 3.87 -6.46 8.41
N GLY A 192 4.83 -5.54 8.44
CA GLY A 192 4.90 -4.47 9.43
C GLY A 192 5.39 -4.94 10.81
N GLU A 193 5.86 -6.19 10.91
CA GLU A 193 6.36 -6.73 12.17
C GLU A 193 7.80 -6.25 12.43
N PRO A 194 8.15 -5.96 13.70
CA PRO A 194 9.52 -5.58 14.03
C PRO A 194 10.50 -6.71 13.67
N PRO A 195 11.69 -6.38 13.13
CA PRO A 195 12.69 -7.39 12.82
C PRO A 195 13.05 -8.23 14.06
N LYS A 196 13.03 -9.55 13.92
CA LYS A 196 13.33 -10.48 15.01
C LYS A 196 14.82 -10.41 15.37
N GLU A 197 15.13 -10.33 16.66
CA GLU A 197 16.50 -10.31 17.16
C GLU A 197 16.70 -11.38 18.24
N PHE A 198 17.87 -12.03 18.23
CA PHE A 198 18.23 -13.01 19.26
C PHE A 198 19.75 -13.04 19.52
N PHE A 199 20.11 -13.40 20.75
CA PHE A 199 21.50 -13.59 21.15
C PHE A 199 22.04 -14.94 20.69
N ILE A 200 23.29 -14.95 20.24
CA ILE A 200 23.95 -16.15 19.73
C ILE A 200 24.63 -16.86 20.90
N GLY A 201 24.29 -18.13 21.08
CA GLY A 201 24.95 -18.99 22.07
C GLY A 201 26.16 -19.69 21.50
N HIS A 202 26.08 -20.14 20.25
CA HIS A 202 27.16 -20.87 19.60
C HIS A 202 27.08 -20.78 18.08
N VAL A 203 28.24 -20.72 17.42
CA VAL A 203 28.39 -20.90 15.98
C VAL A 203 29.36 -22.06 15.72
N GLY A 204 28.84 -23.16 15.19
CA GLY A 204 29.60 -24.39 14.92
C GLY A 204 29.80 -24.63 13.42
N LYS A 205 31.03 -24.95 13.00
CA LYS A 205 31.29 -25.43 11.63
C LYS A 205 30.84 -26.88 11.50
N LEU A 206 29.82 -27.14 10.67
CA LEU A 206 29.37 -28.52 10.41
C LEU A 206 30.18 -29.17 9.28
N ASN A 207 30.49 -28.40 8.25
CA ASN A 207 31.30 -28.81 7.10
C ASN A 207 31.89 -27.56 6.41
N SER A 208 32.49 -27.72 5.23
CA SER A 208 33.12 -26.62 4.47
C SER A 208 32.15 -25.54 3.98
N THR A 209 30.83 -25.78 4.01
CA THR A 209 29.81 -24.86 3.46
C THR A 209 28.65 -24.54 4.41
N GLN A 210 28.64 -25.07 5.64
CA GLN A 210 27.51 -24.92 6.57
C GLN A 210 27.97 -24.55 7.98
N LEU A 211 27.26 -23.59 8.56
CA LEU A 211 27.37 -23.22 9.97
C LEU A 211 26.06 -23.48 10.71
N LEU A 212 26.17 -24.09 11.88
CA LEU A 212 25.08 -24.26 12.84
C LEU A 212 25.08 -23.07 13.80
N ILE A 213 23.96 -22.35 13.86
CA ILE A 213 23.74 -21.25 14.80
C ILE A 213 22.80 -21.75 15.89
N LYS A 214 23.21 -21.61 17.15
CA LYS A 214 22.36 -21.88 18.31
C LYS A 214 22.02 -20.59 19.03
N VAL A 215 20.74 -20.44 19.38
CA VAL A 215 20.27 -19.34 20.24
C VAL A 215 20.87 -19.50 21.64
N PHE A 216 21.19 -18.38 22.30
CA PHE A 216 21.69 -18.38 23.67
C PHE A 216 20.61 -18.77 24.68
N GLY A 217 20.94 -19.68 25.60
CA GLY A 217 20.03 -20.16 26.65
C GLY A 217 18.79 -20.88 26.10
N ASP A 218 17.65 -20.70 26.78
CA ASP A 218 16.36 -21.30 26.40
C ASP A 218 15.53 -20.40 25.46
N GLY A 219 16.19 -19.43 24.81
CA GLY A 219 15.55 -18.50 23.87
C GLY A 219 15.09 -19.16 22.57
N ARG A 220 14.32 -18.40 21.79
CA ARG A 220 13.86 -18.80 20.44
C ARG A 220 14.17 -17.71 19.43
N HIS A 221 14.42 -18.09 18.19
CA HIS A 221 14.70 -17.14 17.10
C HIS A 221 13.44 -16.58 16.43
N TYR A 222 12.31 -17.31 16.45
CA TYR A 222 11.03 -16.98 15.79
C TYR A 222 11.09 -16.76 14.26
N LEU A 223 12.26 -16.90 13.63
CA LEU A 223 12.44 -16.91 12.18
C LEU A 223 11.81 -18.13 11.49
N GLU A 224 11.53 -17.96 10.20
CA GLU A 224 11.12 -18.99 9.25
C GLU A 224 12.22 -19.25 8.20
N THR A 225 12.21 -20.43 7.59
CA THR A 225 13.15 -20.76 6.51
C THR A 225 13.00 -19.80 5.34
N GLY A 226 14.12 -19.24 4.88
CA GLY A 226 14.15 -18.21 3.83
C GLY A 226 14.20 -16.77 4.38
N ASN A 227 13.97 -16.55 5.68
CA ASN A 227 14.28 -15.26 6.30
C ASN A 227 15.79 -14.99 6.23
N VAL A 228 16.18 -13.72 6.27
CA VAL A 228 17.57 -13.29 6.20
C VAL A 228 17.97 -12.68 7.53
N ILE A 229 19.18 -13.00 8.01
CA ILE A 229 19.77 -12.41 9.22
C ILE A 229 21.07 -11.69 8.90
N GLN A 230 21.40 -10.68 9.71
CA GLN A 230 22.69 -10.02 9.75
C GLN A 230 23.31 -10.23 11.13
N PHE A 231 24.60 -10.56 11.16
CA PHE A 231 25.35 -10.67 12.41
C PHE A 231 25.91 -9.33 12.87
N ARG A 232 25.88 -9.11 14.18
CA ARG A 232 26.49 -7.96 14.86
C ARG A 232 27.24 -8.41 16.10
N ALA A 233 28.41 -7.82 16.33
CA ALA A 233 29.22 -8.04 17.53
C ALA A 233 29.53 -9.52 17.85
N LEU A 234 29.69 -10.38 16.82
CA LEU A 234 30.26 -11.71 17.00
C LEU A 234 31.71 -11.60 17.46
N GLU A 235 32.08 -12.32 18.53
CA GLU A 235 33.47 -12.51 18.96
C GLU A 235 33.98 -13.85 18.41
N GLY A 236 35.04 -13.77 17.60
CA GLY A 236 35.41 -14.89 16.74
C GLY A 236 34.40 -15.07 15.60
N MET A 237 34.85 -15.56 14.44
CA MET A 237 34.09 -15.47 13.19
C MET A 237 33.68 -14.03 12.84
N THR A 238 34.55 -13.06 13.12
CA THR A 238 34.27 -11.62 12.91
C THR A 238 34.02 -11.26 11.44
N GLU A 239 34.47 -12.11 10.51
CA GLU A 239 34.28 -11.97 9.07
C GLU A 239 32.80 -12.02 8.68
N LEU A 240 31.94 -12.61 9.52
CA LEU A 240 30.49 -12.69 9.33
C LEU A 240 29.76 -11.40 9.74
N ASN A 241 30.37 -10.54 10.57
CA ASN A 241 29.73 -9.31 11.04
C ASN A 241 29.41 -8.38 9.87
N GLY A 242 28.19 -7.85 9.84
CA GLY A 242 27.69 -6.98 8.77
C GLY A 242 27.25 -7.71 7.50
N GLN A 243 27.61 -8.98 7.31
CA GLN A 243 27.12 -9.79 6.20
C GLN A 243 25.71 -10.33 6.47
N VAL A 244 24.98 -10.62 5.39
CA VAL A 244 23.60 -11.12 5.45
C VAL A 244 23.52 -12.55 4.94
N PHE A 245 22.72 -13.38 5.60
CA PHE A 245 22.60 -14.80 5.29
C PHE A 245 21.14 -15.25 5.33
N PRO A 246 20.66 -15.96 4.30
CA PRO A 246 19.39 -16.66 4.40
C PRO A 246 19.51 -17.81 5.40
N VAL A 247 18.49 -18.01 6.22
CA VAL A 247 18.45 -19.05 7.24
C VAL A 247 17.60 -20.23 6.80
N GLN A 248 18.02 -21.43 7.20
CA GLN A 248 17.18 -22.61 7.23
C GLN A 248 16.93 -23.01 8.68
N VAL A 249 15.66 -23.09 9.06
CA VAL A 249 15.26 -23.44 10.43
C VAL A 249 15.38 -24.94 10.65
N ILE A 250 16.09 -25.37 11.70
CA ILE A 250 16.13 -26.77 12.14
C ILE A 250 15.12 -26.97 13.26
N SER A 251 15.17 -26.12 14.28
CA SER A 251 14.34 -26.17 15.48
C SER A 251 14.17 -24.75 16.04
N PRO A 252 13.27 -24.50 17.01
CA PRO A 252 13.04 -23.15 17.55
C PRO A 252 14.28 -22.44 18.14
N SER A 253 15.37 -23.16 18.40
CA SER A 253 16.63 -22.64 18.94
C SER A 253 17.84 -22.89 18.03
N GLU A 254 17.66 -23.51 16.86
CA GLU A 254 18.76 -23.89 15.97
C GLU A 254 18.47 -23.56 14.51
N LEU A 255 19.45 -22.92 13.86
CA LEU A 255 19.40 -22.47 12.47
C LEU A 255 20.64 -22.94 11.71
N LEU A 256 20.50 -23.08 10.39
CA LEU A 256 21.62 -23.25 9.47
C LEU A 256 21.77 -22.03 8.58
N ILE A 257 23.03 -21.67 8.33
CA ILE A 257 23.40 -20.77 7.25
C ILE A 257 24.44 -21.44 6.35
N TYR A 258 24.46 -21.02 5.08
CA TYR A 258 25.32 -21.56 4.06
C TYR A 258 26.39 -20.53 3.67
N THR A 259 27.66 -20.85 3.94
CA THR A 259 28.81 -20.02 3.61
C THR A 259 30.10 -20.83 3.66
N VAL A 260 31.13 -20.40 2.95
CA VAL A 260 32.45 -21.06 2.99
C VAL A 260 33.04 -20.90 4.39
N THR A 261 33.41 -22.03 5.03
CA THR A 261 33.85 -22.04 6.43
C THR A 261 35.36 -22.13 6.60
N GLU A 262 36.11 -22.38 5.53
CA GLU A 262 37.56 -22.65 5.57
C GLU A 262 38.37 -21.46 6.10
N ASP A 263 38.03 -20.25 5.65
CA ASP A 263 38.72 -19.01 6.04
C ASP A 263 38.17 -18.35 7.31
N LEU A 264 37.10 -18.90 7.89
CA LEU A 264 36.49 -18.32 9.08
C LEU A 264 37.32 -18.63 10.33
N SER A 265 37.53 -17.63 11.18
CA SER A 265 38.09 -17.86 12.51
C SER A 265 37.17 -18.77 13.37
N GLY A 266 37.66 -19.26 14.51
CA GLY A 266 36.81 -19.99 15.45
C GLY A 266 35.88 -19.02 16.19
N TYR A 267 34.64 -19.43 16.45
CA TYR A 267 33.74 -18.68 17.31
C TYR A 267 34.22 -18.75 18.76
N THR A 268 34.31 -17.60 19.44
CA THR A 268 34.78 -17.51 20.83
C THR A 268 33.69 -17.03 21.79
N GLY A 269 32.67 -16.32 21.31
CA GLY A 269 31.57 -15.87 22.15
C GLY A 269 30.73 -14.74 21.55
N GLY A 270 29.69 -14.36 22.29
CA GLY A 270 28.87 -13.19 22.00
C GLY A 270 28.12 -13.23 20.66
N GLY A 271 27.66 -12.06 20.24
CA GLY A 271 26.97 -11.88 18.97
C GLY A 271 25.44 -11.79 19.08
N ILE A 272 24.88 -10.97 18.20
CA ILE A 272 23.46 -10.77 18.00
C ILE A 272 23.16 -11.06 16.53
N ALA A 273 22.11 -11.83 16.28
CA ALA A 273 21.54 -11.97 14.95
C ALA A 273 20.27 -11.13 14.85
N CYS A 274 20.23 -10.24 13.87
CA CYS A 274 19.07 -9.39 13.59
C CYS A 274 18.47 -9.79 12.24
N GLN A 275 17.16 -10.00 12.17
CA GLN A 275 16.46 -10.21 10.90
C GLN A 275 16.61 -8.97 10.01
N VAL A 276 16.82 -9.19 8.72
CA VAL A 276 16.79 -8.14 7.70
C VAL A 276 15.57 -8.36 6.83
N ILE A 277 14.59 -7.48 6.94
CA ILE A 277 13.38 -7.50 6.09
C ILE A 277 13.81 -7.24 4.64
N GLN A 278 13.48 -8.20 3.78
CA GLN A 278 13.81 -8.12 2.35
C GLN A 278 12.64 -7.52 1.58
N PRO A 279 12.87 -6.47 0.76
CA PRO A 279 11.84 -5.98 -0.14
C PRO A 279 11.38 -7.06 -1.11
N GLN A 280 10.08 -7.11 -1.37
CA GLN A 280 9.46 -8.05 -2.29
C GLN A 280 8.88 -7.33 -3.49
N MET A 281 9.26 -7.78 -4.68
CA MET A 281 8.69 -7.27 -5.92
C MET A 281 7.44 -8.09 -6.26
N GLN A 282 6.28 -7.45 -6.21
CA GLN A 282 4.98 -8.06 -6.52
C GLN A 282 4.49 -7.60 -7.90
N SER A 283 3.84 -8.52 -8.62
CA SER A 283 3.22 -8.24 -9.92
C SER A 283 1.72 -8.44 -9.82
N PHE A 284 0.95 -7.39 -10.10
CA PHE A 284 -0.50 -7.45 -10.14
C PHE A 284 -0.97 -7.88 -11.54
N VAL A 285 -2.16 -8.46 -11.63
CA VAL A 285 -2.86 -8.71 -12.90
C VAL A 285 -3.83 -7.56 -13.21
N SER A 286 -4.11 -7.31 -14.49
CA SER A 286 -5.07 -6.28 -14.87
C SER A 286 -6.52 -6.73 -14.66
N LEU A 287 -7.42 -5.77 -14.48
CA LEU A 287 -8.86 -6.05 -14.31
C LEU A 287 -9.45 -6.74 -15.54
N SER A 288 -8.92 -6.43 -16.74
CA SER A 288 -9.32 -7.08 -17.99
C SER A 288 -9.04 -8.59 -18.01
N CYS A 289 -8.02 -9.06 -17.29
CA CYS A 289 -7.72 -10.48 -17.17
C CYS A 289 -8.74 -11.16 -16.27
N VAL A 290 -9.11 -10.52 -15.16
CA VAL A 290 -10.04 -11.05 -14.15
C VAL A 290 -11.49 -11.03 -14.65
N SER A 291 -11.91 -9.98 -15.36
CA SER A 291 -13.29 -9.86 -15.85
C SER A 291 -13.69 -10.97 -16.82
N ARG A 292 -12.74 -11.50 -17.60
CA ARG A 292 -12.97 -12.67 -18.47
C ARG A 292 -13.31 -13.95 -17.70
N PHE A 293 -12.78 -14.13 -16.49
CA PHE A 293 -13.09 -15.28 -15.64
C PHE A 293 -14.48 -15.18 -14.99
N PHE A 294 -14.91 -13.97 -14.63
CA PHE A 294 -16.23 -13.76 -14.04
C PHE A 294 -17.37 -13.95 -15.05
N VAL A 295 -17.18 -13.57 -16.32
CA VAL A 295 -18.19 -13.80 -17.37
C VAL A 295 -18.30 -15.29 -17.70
N ALA A 296 -17.19 -16.04 -17.69
CA ALA A 296 -17.20 -17.47 -17.99
C ALA A 296 -17.74 -18.37 -16.86
N SER A 297 -17.96 -17.83 -15.66
CA SER A 297 -18.42 -18.60 -14.49
C SER A 297 -19.91 -18.42 -14.18
N ILE A 298 -20.64 -17.72 -15.06
CA ILE A 298 -22.08 -17.41 -14.91
C ILE A 298 -22.93 -18.11 -16.01
N ASP A 299 -22.30 -18.88 -16.90
CA ASP A 299 -22.98 -19.73 -17.89
C ASP A 299 -23.02 -21.21 -17.46
#